data_AF-A0A0N4Y221-F1
#
_entry.id   AF-A0A0N4Y221-F1
#
_cell.length_a   1.000
_cell.length_b   1.000
_cell.length_c   1.000
_cell.angle_alpha   90.00
_cell.angle_beta   90.00
_cell.angle_gamma   90.00
#
_symmetry.space_group_name_H-M   'P 1'
#
loop_
_entity.id
_entity.type
_entity.pdbx_description
1 polymer ?
#
loop_
_entity_poly.entity_id
_entity_poly.type
_entity_poly.pdbx_seq_one_letter_code
_entity_poly.pdbx_strand_id
1 'polypeptide(L)' 'MLQHDNEGATLAVLHRGKLLVNLYGGCADSSKNQGWTKNTMAVAYSSTKIWAGLVAAILAGRKQLNYDQKASESNK' A
#
# COMPACT_ATOMS: atom_id res chain seq x y z
N MET A 1 16.25 -18.89 -18.54
CA MET A 1 17.34 -18.26 -17.77
C MET A 1 16.69 -17.32 -16.77
N LEU A 2 16.31 -17.83 -15.59
CA LEU A 2 15.83 -16.97 -14.52
C LEU A 2 17.07 -16.25 -14.00
N GLN A 3 17.14 -14.94 -14.26
CA GLN A 3 18.16 -14.12 -13.62
C GLN A 3 18.00 -14.25 -12.10
N HIS A 4 19.10 -14.14 -11.37
CA HIS A 4 19.22 -14.23 -9.90
C HIS A 4 18.48 -13.08 -9.18
N ASP A 5 17.26 -12.74 -9.58
CA ASP A 5 16.41 -11.80 -8.89
C ASP A 5 15.79 -12.53 -7.70
N ASN A 6 16.43 -12.38 -6.54
CA ASN A 6 15.90 -12.88 -5.26
C ASN A 6 14.62 -12.15 -4.82
N GLU A 7 14.25 -11.09 -5.53
CA GLU A 7 13.13 -10.21 -5.20
C GLU A 7 12.11 -10.17 -6.35
N GLY A 8 10.91 -9.71 -6.02
CA GLY A 8 9.86 -9.51 -6.99
C GLY A 8 9.16 -8.18 -6.76
N ALA A 9 8.47 -7.73 -7.79
CA ALA A 9 7.85 -6.42 -7.81
C ALA A 9 6.56 -6.43 -8.63
N THR A 10 5.77 -5.38 -8.40
CA THR A 10 4.57 -5.11 -9.17
C THR A 10 4.46 -3.61 -9.48
N LEU A 11 3.89 -3.29 -10.64
CA LEU A 11 3.65 -1.94 -11.10
C LEU A 11 2.24 -1.81 -11.70
N ALA A 12 1.47 -0.86 -11.19
CA ALA A 12 0.18 -0.47 -11.75
C ALA A 12 0.24 0.99 -12.21
N VAL A 13 -0.19 1.26 -13.46
CA VAL A 13 -0.33 2.63 -13.99
C VAL A 13 -1.80 2.89 -14.27
N LEU A 14 -2.33 3.90 -13.60
CA LEU A 14 -3.70 4.36 -13.79
C LEU A 14 -3.68 5.71 -14.51
N HIS A 15 -4.52 5.86 -15.53
CA HIS A 15 -4.72 7.12 -16.23
C HIS A 15 -6.21 7.35 -16.43
N ARG A 16 -6.72 8.48 -15.91
CA ARG A 16 -8.16 8.86 -15.98
C ARG A 16 -9.09 7.76 -15.47
N GLY A 17 -8.75 7.18 -14.31
CA GLY A 17 -9.53 6.11 -13.67
C GLY A 17 -9.45 4.74 -14.37
N LYS A 18 -8.69 4.60 -15.45
CA LYS A 18 -8.49 3.32 -16.16
C LYS A 18 -7.11 2.75 -15.83
N LEU A 19 -7.07 1.46 -15.52
CA LEU A 19 -5.84 0.69 -15.37
C LEU A 19 -5.26 0.43 -16.76
N LEU A 20 -4.13 1.05 -17.08
CA LEU A 20 -3.46 0.87 -18.39
C LEU A 20 -2.34 -0.16 -18.35
N VAL A 21 -1.65 -0.26 -17.21
CA VAL A 21 -0.54 -1.19 -17.00
C VAL A 21 -0.77 -1.89 -15.68
N ASN A 22 -0.57 -3.22 -15.66
CA ASN A 22 -0.61 -4.02 -14.46
C ASN A 22 0.38 -5.18 -14.59
N LEU A 23 1.57 -5.00 -14.03
CA LEU A 23 2.70 -5.92 -14.17
C LEU A 23 3.07 -6.56 -12.83
N TYR A 24 3.52 -7.81 -12.94
CA TYR A 24 3.99 -8.64 -11.84
C TYR A 24 5.19 -9.42 -12.34
N GLY A 25 6.29 -9.44 -11.60
CA GLY A 25 7.51 -10.13 -12.02
C GLY A 25 8.47 -10.38 -10.87
N GLY A 26 9.43 -11.27 -11.10
CA GLY A 26 10.40 -11.71 -10.10
C GLY A 26 9.86 -12.74 -9.12
N CYS A 27 10.51 -12.87 -7.97
CA CYS A 27 10.25 -13.92 -6.99
C CYS A 27 9.41 -13.40 -5.81
N ALA A 28 8.33 -14.11 -5.46
CA ALA A 28 7.57 -13.85 -4.23
C ALA A 28 8.18 -14.57 -3.03
N ASP A 29 8.66 -15.79 -3.24
CA ASP A 29 9.33 -16.61 -2.23
C ASP A 29 10.36 -17.51 -2.90
N SER A 30 11.64 -17.12 -2.81
CA SER A 30 12.75 -17.85 -3.44
C SER A 30 13.00 -19.21 -2.79
N SER A 31 12.68 -19.36 -1.49
CA SER A 31 12.80 -20.64 -0.79
C SER A 31 11.80 -21.67 -1.31
N LYS A 32 10.65 -21.20 -1.81
CA LYS A 32 9.60 -22.05 -2.41
C LYS A 32 9.59 -22.02 -3.94
N ASN A 33 10.57 -21.37 -4.57
CA ASN A 33 10.62 -21.12 -6.01
C ASN A 33 9.29 -20.55 -6.56
N GLN A 34 8.66 -19.66 -5.80
CA GLN A 34 7.36 -19.08 -6.11
C GLN A 34 7.55 -17.73 -6.80
N GLY A 35 7.03 -17.60 -8.03
CA GLY A 35 7.01 -16.32 -8.74
C GLY A 35 5.98 -15.35 -8.18
N TRP A 36 6.20 -14.05 -8.45
CA TRP A 36 5.21 -13.02 -8.14
C TRP A 36 3.97 -13.17 -9.01
N THR A 37 2.80 -13.06 -8.40
CA THR A 37 1.51 -13.13 -9.10
C THR A 37 0.64 -11.93 -8.74
N LYS A 38 -0.49 -11.78 -9.43
CA LYS A 38 -1.50 -10.77 -9.09
C LYS A 38 -2.07 -10.87 -7.68
N ASN A 39 -1.92 -12.03 -7.02
CA ASN A 39 -2.44 -12.29 -5.69
C ASN A 39 -1.35 -12.27 -4.60
N THR A 40 -0.10 -11.96 -4.96
CA THR A 40 0.99 -11.88 -3.99
C THR A 40 0.81 -10.64 -3.12
N MET A 41 0.73 -10.83 -1.80
CA MET A 41 0.66 -9.73 -0.82
C MET A 41 2.06 -9.17 -0.55
N ALA A 42 2.23 -7.85 -0.70
CA ALA A 42 3.44 -7.14 -0.34
C ALA A 42 3.30 -6.47 1.04
N VAL A 43 4.43 -6.34 1.75
CA VAL A 43 4.48 -5.54 2.99
C VAL A 43 4.37 -4.05 2.63
N ALA A 44 3.38 -3.37 3.18
CA ALA A 44 3.07 -1.98 2.82
C ALA A 44 4.03 -0.93 3.41
N TYR A 45 4.82 -1.27 4.44
CA TYR A 45 5.70 -0.35 5.16
C TYR A 45 5.03 1.02 5.43
N SER A 46 5.72 2.12 5.14
CA SER A 46 5.22 3.48 5.36
C SER A 46 4.08 3.89 4.43
N SER A 47 3.80 3.15 3.34
CA SER A 47 2.61 3.40 2.52
C SER A 47 1.31 3.27 3.31
N THR A 48 1.34 2.56 4.46
CA THR A 48 0.24 2.53 5.44
C THR A 48 -0.17 3.92 5.94
N LYS A 49 0.76 4.89 5.99
CA LYS A 49 0.47 6.27 6.42
C LYS A 49 -0.52 6.98 5.50
N ILE A 50 -0.54 6.63 4.21
CA ILE A 50 -1.52 7.17 3.24
C ILE A 50 -2.93 6.82 3.70
N TRP A 51 -3.17 5.56 4.06
CA TRP A 51 -4.46 5.09 4.55
C TRP A 51 -4.81 5.70 5.91
N ALA A 52 -3.85 5.78 6.84
CA ALA A 52 -4.07 6.43 8.13
C ALA A 52 -4.46 7.92 7.98
N GLY A 53 -3.78 8.64 7.07
CA GLY A 53 -4.11 10.03 6.75
C GLY A 53 -5.48 10.18 6.10
N LEU A 54 -5.86 9.27 5.19
CA LEU A 54 -7.19 9.25 4.58
C LEU A 54 -8.29 9.04 5.64
N VAL A 55 -8.10 8.10 6.57
CA VAL A 55 -9.05 7.88 7.68
C VAL A 55 -9.16 9.13 8.55
N ALA A 56 -8.04 9.76 8.90
CA ALA A 56 -8.06 11.01 9.65
C ALA A 56 -8.84 12.13 8.92
N ALA A 57 -8.65 12.26 7.60
CA ALA A 57 -9.41 13.22 6.78
C ALA A 57 -10.91 12.92 6.74
N ILE A 58 -11.30 11.65 6.63
CA ILE A 58 -12.71 11.24 6.69
C ILE A 58 -13.31 11.60 8.06
N LEU A 59 -12.61 11.31 9.16
CA LEU A 59 -13.08 11.62 10.51
C LEU A 59 -13.18 13.13 10.76
N ALA A 60 -12.20 13.91 10.26
CA ALA A 60 -12.24 15.35 10.33
C ALA A 60 -13.43 15.94 9.55
N GLY A 61 -13.67 15.44 8.33
CA GLY A 61 -14.85 15.80 7.54
C GLY A 61 -16.18 15.47 8.24
N ARG A 62 -16.19 14.44 9.11
CA ARG A 62 -17.34 14.06 9.95
C ARG A 62 -17.41 14.80 11.28
N LYS A 63 -16.50 15.75 11.55
CA LYS A 63 -16.35 16.45 12.84
C LYS A 63 -16.09 15.51 14.04
N GLN A 64 -15.52 14.34 13.77
CA GLN A 64 -15.14 13.35 14.79
C GLN A 64 -13.67 13.43 15.18
N LEU A 65 -12.89 14.21 14.42
CA LEU A 65 -11.49 14.49 14.68
C LEU A 65 -11.22 15.98 14.40
N ASN A 66 -10.45 16.63 15.26
CA ASN A 66 -10.01 18.01 15.05
C ASN A 66 -8.48 18.02 14.94
N TYR A 67 -7.95 18.58 13.84
CA TYR A 67 -6.51 18.65 13.61
C TYR A 67 -5.76 19.52 14.61
N ASP A 68 -6.43 20.56 15.12
CA ASP A 68 -5.83 21.51 16.06
C ASP A 68 -5.93 21.04 17.52
N GLN A 69 -6.67 19.97 17.77
CA GLN A 69 -6.79 19.39 19.11
C GLN A 69 -5.48 18.69 19.49
N LYS A 70 -4.96 19.00 20.68
CA LYS A 70 -3.77 18.31 21.16
C LYS A 70 -4.11 16.86 21.45
N ALA A 71 -3.16 15.95 21.17
CA ALA A 71 -3.31 14.54 21.51
C ALA A 71 -3.61 14.32 23.02
N SER A 72 -3.07 15.18 23.90
CA SER A 72 -3.33 15.15 25.35
C SER A 72 -4.76 15.54 25.74
N GLU A 73 -5.49 16.19 24.84
CA GLU A 73 -6.85 16.70 25.05
C GLU A 73 -7.89 15.80 24.38
N SER A 74 -7.46 14.70 23.73
CA SER A 74 -8.37 13.66 23.24
C SER A 74 -9.12 13.08 24.45
N ASN A 75 -10.45 13.21 24.45
CA ASN A 75 -11.31 12.79 25.57
C ASN A 75 -10.92 11.40 26.10
N LYS A 76 -10.88 11.28 27.43
CA LYS A 76 -11.11 10.02 28.14
C LYS A 76 -12.47 9.45 27.77
#